data_AF-K8ERC0-F1
#
_entry.id   AF-K8ERC0-F1
#
_cell.length_a   1.000
_cell.length_b   1.000
_cell.length_c   1.000
_cell.angle_alpha   90.00
_cell.angle_beta   90.00
_cell.angle_gamma   90.00
#
_symmetry.space_group_name_H-M   'P 1'
#
loop_
_entity.id
_entity.type
_entity.pdbx_description
1 polymer ?
#
loop_
_entity_poly.entity_id
_entity_poly.type
_entity_poly.pdbx_seq_one_letter_code
_entity_poly.pdbx_strand_id
1 'polypeptide(L)' 'MGEVDGAIELYREALVSSDKFAPALVNWGIALEHKKEYDKAEEKYKLAVEKNPNMAEAYARWGTLNFGQARTLVQKMFR' A
#
# COMPACT_ATOMS: atom_id res chain seq x y z
N MET A 1 -1.94 -18.12 -2.21
CA MET A 1 -1.28 -17.73 -0.96
C MET A 1 0.25 -17.61 -1.11
N GLY A 2 0.94 -18.49 -1.84
CA GLY A 2 2.42 -18.41 -1.96
C GLY A 2 3.00 -17.25 -2.81
N GLU A 3 2.33 -16.80 -3.86
CA GLU A 3 2.91 -15.77 -4.76
C GLU A 3 2.99 -14.37 -4.14
N VAL A 4 2.07 -14.06 -3.24
CA VAL A 4 1.98 -12.73 -2.64
C VAL A 4 3.01 -12.55 -1.52
N ASP A 5 3.38 -13.62 -0.81
CA ASP A 5 4.46 -13.57 0.19
C ASP A 5 5.83 -13.39 -0.49
N GLY A 6 6.08 -14.08 -1.61
CA GLY A 6 7.31 -13.92 -2.38
C GLY A 6 7.47 -12.51 -2.97
N ALA A 7 6.37 -11.88 -3.42
CA ALA A 7 6.40 -10.50 -3.90
C ALA A 7 6.83 -9.51 -2.81
N ILE A 8 6.41 -9.73 -1.56
CA ILE A 8 6.73 -8.85 -0.43
C ILE A 8 8.23 -8.87 -0.13
N GLU A 9 8.86 -10.04 -0.12
CA GLU A 9 10.30 -10.16 0.13
C GLU A 9 11.13 -9.53 -1.01
N LEU A 10 10.70 -9.72 -2.27
CA LEU A 10 11.35 -9.06 -3.42
C LEU A 10 11.27 -7.53 -3.33
N TYR A 11 10.14 -6.97 -2.88
CA TYR A 11 10.02 -5.54 -2.65
C TYR A 11 10.88 -5.05 -1.48
N ARG A 12 11.05 -5.87 -0.44
CA ARG A 12 11.91 -5.54 0.70
C ARG A 12 13.39 -5.46 0.29
N GLU A 13 13.87 -6.41 -0.51
CA GLU A 13 15.23 -6.38 -1.04
C GLU A 13 15.48 -5.19 -1.98
N ALA A 14 14.51 -4.88 -2.86
CA ALA A 14 14.60 -3.74 -3.76
C ALA A 14 14.73 -2.40 -3.02
N LEU A 15 14.07 -2.27 -1.86
CA LEU A 15 14.15 -1.07 -1.02
C LEU A 15 15.49 -0.91 -0.30
N VAL A 16 16.22 -1.99 -0.04
CA VAL A 16 17.58 -1.95 0.54
C VAL A 16 18.60 -1.49 -0.50
N SER A 17 18.38 -1.80 -1.78
CA SER A 17 19.33 -1.50 -2.86
C SER A 17 19.13 -0.14 -3.54
N SER A 18 17.97 0.51 -3.38
CA SER A 18 17.71 1.82 -4.00
C SER A 18 16.73 2.65 -3.16
N ASP A 19 17.27 3.72 -2.58
CA ASP A 19 16.52 4.68 -1.74
C ASP A 19 15.42 5.46 -2.49
N LYS A 20 15.14 5.14 -3.76
CA LYS A 20 14.21 5.84 -4.66
C LYS A 20 13.08 4.97 -5.21
N PHE A 21 12.74 3.85 -4.57
CA PHE A 21 11.78 2.90 -5.14
C PHE A 21 10.33 3.12 -4.67
N ALA A 22 9.83 4.35 -4.79
CA ALA A 22 8.41 4.68 -4.55
C ALA A 22 7.41 3.78 -5.34
N PRO A 23 7.69 3.35 -6.60
CA PRO A 23 6.81 2.40 -7.30
C PRO A 23 6.69 1.01 -6.65
N ALA A 24 7.72 0.48 -6.00
CA ALA A 24 7.61 -0.81 -5.29
C ALA A 24 6.78 -0.67 -4.03
N LEU A 25 6.89 0.47 -3.33
CA LEU A 25 6.04 0.74 -2.18
C LEU A 25 4.56 0.77 -2.57
N VAL A 26 4.24 1.36 -3.72
CA VAL A 26 2.88 1.31 -4.29
C VAL A 26 2.47 -0.14 -4.58
N ASN A 27 3.28 -0.90 -5.31
CA ASN A 27 2.93 -2.29 -5.66
C ASN A 27 2.83 -3.21 -4.43
N TRP A 28 3.63 -2.96 -3.39
CA TRP A 28 3.52 -3.64 -2.11
C TRP A 28 2.21 -3.27 -1.41
N GLY A 29 1.84 -1.99 -1.38
CA GLY A 29 0.53 -1.56 -0.89
C GLY A 29 -0.63 -2.28 -1.58
N ILE A 30 -0.57 -2.41 -2.91
CA ILE A 30 -1.60 -3.13 -3.70
C ILE A 30 -1.64 -4.62 -3.32
N ALA A 31 -0.49 -5.26 -3.17
CA ALA A 31 -0.41 -6.65 -2.74
C ALA A 31 -1.01 -6.86 -1.33
N LEU A 32 -0.82 -5.91 -0.42
CA LEU A 32 -1.41 -5.92 0.92
C LEU A 32 -2.92 -5.67 0.90
N GLU A 33 -3.42 -4.80 0.02
CA GLU A 33 -4.86 -4.64 -0.22
C GLU A 33 -5.51 -5.95 -0.68
N HIS A 34 -4.87 -6.69 -1.59
CA HIS A 34 -5.34 -8.00 -2.03
C HIS A 34 -5.40 -9.02 -0.89
N LYS A 35 -4.51 -8.90 0.10
CA LYS A 35 -4.53 -9.67 1.35
C LYS A 35 -5.51 -9.12 2.40
N LYS A 36 -6.19 -8.01 2.12
CA LYS A 36 -7.05 -7.27 3.06
C LYS A 36 -6.31 -6.73 4.29
N GLU A 37 -5.00 -6.59 4.19
CA GLU A 37 -4.13 -6.00 5.23
C GLU A 37 -4.05 -4.48 5.02
N TYR A 38 -5.20 -3.81 5.14
CA TYR A 38 -5.37 -2.42 4.75
C TYR A 38 -4.48 -1.44 5.55
N ASP A 39 -4.28 -1.69 6.84
CA ASP A 39 -3.44 -0.82 7.68
C ASP A 39 -1.98 -0.83 7.20
N LYS A 40 -1.46 -2.02 6.85
CA LYS A 40 -0.12 -2.15 6.29
C LYS A 40 -0.03 -1.57 4.89
N ALA A 41 -1.08 -1.71 4.08
CA ALA A 41 -1.13 -1.09 2.75
C ALA A 41 -1.03 0.44 2.87
N GLU A 42 -1.70 1.03 3.86
CA GLU A 42 -1.66 2.45 4.14
C GLU A 42 -0.24 2.94 4.47
N GLU A 43 0.48 2.22 5.34
CA GLU A 43 1.88 2.52 5.67
C GLU A 43 2.77 2.54 4.42
N LYS A 44 2.57 1.62 3.48
CA LYS A 44 3.37 1.58 2.24
C LYS A 44 3.05 2.74 1.30
N TYR A 45 1.79 3.12 1.16
CA TYR A 45 1.45 4.29 0.33
C TYR A 45 1.93 5.61 0.95
N LYS A 46 1.84 5.77 2.28
CA LYS A 46 2.44 6.92 3.00
C LYS A 46 3.94 7.01 2.72
N LEU A 47 4.66 5.90 2.88
CA LEU A 47 6.10 5.88 2.60
C LEU A 47 6.42 6.14 1.12
N ALA A 48 5.57 5.69 0.19
CA ALA A 48 5.73 5.96 -1.23
C ALA A 48 5.62 7.47 -1.54
N VAL A 49 4.67 8.15 -0.89
CA VAL A 49 4.49 9.61 -0.96
C VAL A 49 5.68 10.34 -0.33
N GLU A 50 6.17 9.89 0.83
CA GLU A 50 7.36 10.49 1.46
C GLU A 50 8.61 10.38 0.58
N LYS A 51 8.79 9.24 -0.10
CA LYS A 51 9.93 9.00 -1.00
C LYS A 51 9.79 9.70 -2.35
N ASN A 52 8.57 9.84 -2.87
CA ASN A 52 8.28 10.61 -4.07
C ASN A 52 7.00 11.43 -3.91
N PRO A 53 7.11 12.68 -3.40
CA PRO A 53 5.95 13.56 -3.20
C PRO A 53 5.23 13.97 -4.48
N ASN A 54 5.79 13.70 -5.66
CA ASN A 54 5.16 13.99 -6.95
C ASN A 54 4.46 12.76 -7.55
N MET A 55 4.41 11.64 -6.84
CA MET A 55 3.83 10.40 -7.34
C MET A 55 2.31 10.39 -7.19
N ALA A 56 1.61 10.91 -8.20
CA ALA A 56 0.14 10.97 -8.22
C ALA A 56 -0.54 9.62 -7.96
N GLU A 57 0.05 8.52 -8.45
CA GLU A 57 -0.48 7.17 -8.22
C GLU A 57 -0.49 6.80 -6.74
N ALA A 58 0.55 7.14 -5.97
CA ALA A 58 0.63 6.83 -4.55
C ALA A 58 -0.47 7.56 -3.75
N TYR A 59 -0.72 8.84 -4.06
CA TYR A 59 -1.84 9.59 -3.48
C TYR A 59 -3.21 9.03 -3.87
N ALA A 60 -3.39 8.65 -5.13
CA ALA A 60 -4.66 8.08 -5.60
C ALA A 60 -4.99 6.75 -4.90
N ARG A 61 -3.98 5.88 -4.73
CA ARG A 61 -4.11 4.62 -4.00
C ARG A 61 -4.40 4.86 -2.53
N TRP A 62 -3.64 5.73 -1.87
CA TRP A 62 -3.85 6.06 -0.46
C TRP A 62 -5.23 6.68 -0.18
N GLY A 63 -5.69 7.58 -1.06
CA GLY A 63 -7.02 8.19 -0.97
C GLY A 63 -8.15 7.17 -1.17
N THR A 64 -8.00 6.28 -2.16
CA THR A 64 -8.98 5.20 -2.42
C THR A 64 -9.07 4.24 -1.24
N LEU A 65 -7.93 3.87 -0.67
CA LEU A 65 -7.85 3.01 0.51
C LEU A 65 -8.58 3.62 1.71
N ASN A 66 -8.34 4.91 2.00
CA ASN A 66 -9.00 5.62 3.10
C ASN A 66 -10.51 5.80 2.89
N PHE A 67 -10.96 6.10 1.67
CA PHE A 67 -12.39 6.13 1.35
C PHE A 67 -13.03 4.74 1.53
N GLY A 68 -12.33 3.69 1.16
CA GLY A 68 -12.75 2.30 1.39
C GLY A 68 -12.84 1.94 2.88
N GLN A 69 -11.86 2.36 3.69
CA GLN A 69 -11.90 2.17 5.14
C GLN A 69 -13.04 2.94 5.81
N ALA A 70 -13.24 4.21 5.45
CA ALA A 70 -14.37 5.01 5.94
C ALA A 70 -15.72 4.35 5.59
N ARG A 71 -15.87 3.83 4.37
CA ARG A 71 -17.06 3.07 3.95
C ARG A 71 -17.23 1.76 4.72
N THR A 72 -16.14 1.06 5.03
CA THR A 72 -16.16 -0.21 5.77
C THR A 72 -16.52 0.00 7.25
N LEU A 73 -16.00 1.07 7.87
CA LEU A 73 -16.36 1.44 9.24
C LEU A 73 -17.85 1.78 9.34
N VAL A 74 -18.38 2.56 8.39
CA VAL A 74 -19.82 2.84 8.29
C VAL A 74 -20.63 1.56 8.20
N GLN A 75 -20.26 0.60 7.33
CA GLN A 75 -20.96 -0.68 7.22
C GLN A 75 -20.88 -1.56 8.48
N LYS A 76 -19.78 -1.47 9.25
CA LYS A 76 -19.64 -2.19 10.52
C LYS A 76 -20.44 -1.56 11.65
N MET A 77 -20.65 -0.24 11.65
CA MET A 77 -21.48 0.45 12.64
C MET A 77 -22.98 0.17 12.49
N PHE A 78 -23.42 -0.22 11.29
CA PHE A 78 -24.84 -0.54 11.00
C PHE A 78 -25.15 -2.05 11.00
N ARG A 79 -24.30 -2.88 11.60
CA ARG A 79 -24.59 -4.30 11.88
C ARG A 79 -24.89 -4.54 13.35
#